data_AF-A0A6A6UHV8-F1
#
_entry.id   AF-A0A6A6UHV8-F1
#
_cell.length_a   1.000
_cell.length_b   1.000
_cell.length_c   1.000
_cell.angle_alpha   90.00
_cell.angle_beta   90.00
_cell.angle_gamma   90.00
#
_symmetry.space_group_name_H-M   'P 1'
#
loop_
_entity.id
_entity.type
_entity.pdbx_description
1 polymer ?
#
loop_
_entity_poly.entity_id
_entity_poly.type
_entity_poly.pdbx_seq_one_letter_code
_entity_poly.pdbx_strand_id
1 'polypeptide(L)'
;MRFRHRVDTILKDSSGRAVGVRGSILEESSVERGVASSRTVVDSFEYRGRAVVVTSGGIGANVELIKEMWPVERMGGKVPSTFVTGVPAHVDGRMIKIAEEVGASVVNKDRMWHYTEGMNNWNSIWPNHGIRVIPGPSSIWLDAFGKRLEPPFFPGCDTLGTLKRILSTGHDYSWFVLNQTILQKEFSLSGSEQNPDITEKSIWLLLKRLTGGQEPVRKFQEHGEDFVVSKDLEGLVDGMNKLQRDGAPHLGHAEIRKILEERDGQLDHPFVKDAQIMLIQNSLKFRGDRLARTAKLHRILDPKFGPLVAVRMNILTRKTLGGLQTNLQSQVLQPNGQVFPGLYAAGEVAGFGGGGVHGYNALEGTFLTGCIFSGRAAGLAIAAEEKPHAKL
;
A
#
# COMPACT_ATOMS: atom_id res chain seq x y z
N MET A 1 -3.26 27.69 -0.13
CA MET A 1 -2.35 26.66 0.43
C MET A 1 -0.99 27.29 0.65
N ARG A 2 -0.31 26.98 1.76
CA ARG A 2 1.05 27.44 2.06
C ARG A 2 1.99 26.24 1.95
N PHE A 3 2.83 26.20 0.92
CA PHE A 3 3.87 25.18 0.81
C PHE A 3 5.01 25.49 1.77
N ARG A 4 5.87 24.49 2.02
CA ARG A 4 7.04 24.64 2.90
C ARG A 4 6.71 25.07 4.33
N HIS A 5 5.47 24.85 4.80
CA HIS A 5 5.06 25.08 6.18
C HIS A 5 4.88 23.73 6.87
N ARG A 6 5.68 23.46 7.90
CA ARG A 6 5.58 22.25 8.72
C ARG A 6 5.00 22.61 10.07
N VAL A 7 3.83 22.05 10.40
CA VAL A 7 3.20 22.23 11.71
C VAL A 7 4.02 21.50 12.79
N ASP A 8 4.24 22.18 13.90
CA ASP A 8 4.97 21.66 15.06
C ASP A 8 4.10 21.61 16.32
N THR A 9 3.02 22.39 16.40
CA THR A 9 2.10 22.36 17.54
C THR A 9 0.68 22.83 17.17
N ILE A 10 -0.31 22.35 17.92
CA ILE A 10 -1.70 22.83 17.89
C ILE A 10 -1.89 23.78 19.08
N LEU A 11 -2.37 24.99 18.79
CA LEU A 11 -2.59 26.03 19.78
C LEU A 11 -3.94 25.85 20.46
N LYS A 12 -3.95 25.95 21.80
CA LYS A 12 -5.16 25.96 22.62
C LYS A 12 -5.42 27.33 23.25
N ASP A 13 -6.68 27.70 23.41
CA ASP A 13 -7.06 28.82 24.28
C ASP A 13 -7.22 28.38 25.74
N SER A 14 -7.59 29.31 26.62
CA SER A 14 -7.79 29.04 28.06
C SER A 14 -8.94 28.07 28.35
N SER A 15 -9.87 27.85 27.41
CA SER A 15 -10.94 26.85 27.53
C SER A 15 -10.50 25.46 27.07
N GLY A 16 -9.29 25.34 26.50
CA GLY A 16 -8.78 24.10 25.92
C GLY A 16 -9.19 23.88 24.46
N ARG A 17 -9.87 24.85 23.82
CA ARG A 17 -10.27 24.78 22.41
C ARG A 17 -9.05 24.91 21.49
N ALA A 18 -8.96 24.09 20.45
CA ALA A 18 -7.99 24.27 19.39
C ALA A 18 -8.33 25.52 18.54
N VAL A 19 -7.44 26.50 18.56
CA VAL A 19 -7.64 27.83 17.95
C VAL A 19 -6.60 28.19 16.89
N GLY A 20 -5.72 27.24 16.54
CA GLY A 20 -4.70 27.50 15.55
C GLY A 20 -3.57 26.48 15.55
N VAL A 21 -2.56 26.78 14.75
CA VAL A 21 -1.34 25.99 14.62
C VAL A 21 -0.13 26.92 14.62
N ARG A 22 0.99 26.41 15.13
CA ARG A 22 2.30 27.05 14.99
C ARG A 22 3.28 26.03 14.44
N GLY A 23 4.27 26.51 13.70
CA GLY A 23 5.32 25.65 13.19
C GLY A 23 6.44 26.39 12.49
N SER A 24 7.18 25.63 11.69
CA SER A 24 8.39 26.06 11.00
C SER A 24 8.11 26.29 9.52
N ILE A 25 8.71 27.34 8.96
CA ILE A 25 8.83 27.54 7.51
C ILE A 25 10.16 26.92 7.08
N LEU A 26 10.10 26.05 6.08
CA LEU A 26 11.25 25.37 5.49
C LEU A 26 11.75 26.15 4.28
N GLU A 27 13.04 26.08 3.98
CA GLU A 27 13.60 26.74 2.79
C GLU A 27 12.88 26.30 1.51
N GLU A 28 12.77 27.18 0.51
CA GLU A 28 12.15 26.84 -0.77
C GLU A 28 12.86 25.67 -1.46
N SER A 29 12.11 24.91 -2.26
CA SER A 29 12.62 23.69 -2.89
C SER A 29 11.99 23.49 -4.25
N SER A 30 12.83 23.29 -5.27
CA SER A 30 12.43 23.02 -6.64
C SER A 30 12.49 21.53 -7.01
N VAL A 31 12.73 20.64 -6.04
CA VAL A 31 12.72 19.18 -6.31
C VAL A 31 11.38 18.71 -6.85
N GLU A 32 11.41 17.65 -7.64
CA GLU A 32 10.21 17.08 -8.25
C GLU A 32 9.22 16.54 -7.20
N ARG A 33 7.97 16.36 -7.64
CA ARG A 33 6.90 15.82 -6.79
C ARG A 33 7.30 14.43 -6.26
N GLY A 34 7.18 14.26 -4.95
CA GLY A 34 7.48 13.00 -4.27
C GLY A 34 8.92 12.88 -3.81
N VAL A 35 9.84 13.65 -4.39
CA VAL A 35 11.24 13.72 -3.96
C VAL A 35 11.35 14.35 -2.58
N ALA A 36 12.19 13.77 -1.73
CA ALA A 36 12.49 14.33 -0.42
C ALA A 36 13.09 15.73 -0.59
N SER A 37 12.37 16.74 -0.11
CA SER A 37 12.83 18.13 -0.10
C SER A 37 13.48 18.47 1.23
N SER A 38 14.29 19.54 1.23
CA SER A 38 15.02 20.00 2.41
C SER A 38 14.11 20.17 3.64
N ARG A 39 14.69 19.94 4.82
CA ARG A 39 14.04 20.17 6.12
C ARG A 39 14.70 21.31 6.92
N THR A 40 15.59 22.09 6.29
CA THR A 40 16.19 23.30 6.87
C THR A 40 15.11 24.31 7.19
N VAL A 41 15.08 24.76 8.45
CA VAL A 41 14.13 25.77 8.94
C VAL A 41 14.73 27.15 8.68
N VAL A 42 13.94 28.04 8.09
CA VAL A 42 14.36 29.42 7.77
C VAL A 42 13.55 30.48 8.51
N ASP A 43 12.34 30.13 8.95
CA ASP A 43 11.47 31.04 9.72
C ASP A 43 10.41 30.22 10.49
N SER A 44 9.50 30.88 11.17
CA SER A 44 8.37 30.30 11.91
C SER A 44 7.05 30.94 11.50
N PHE A 45 5.95 30.25 11.77
CA PHE A 45 4.62 30.80 11.55
C PHE A 45 3.69 30.48 12.71
N GLU A 46 2.71 31.35 12.91
CA GLU A 46 1.55 31.11 13.75
C GLU A 46 0.30 31.52 12.97
N TYR A 47 -0.67 30.61 12.88
CA TYR A 47 -1.97 30.88 12.28
C TYR A 47 -3.08 30.55 13.26
N ARG A 48 -3.98 31.50 13.46
CA ARG A 48 -5.18 31.35 14.29
C ARG A 48 -6.42 31.24 13.42
N GLY A 49 -7.38 30.47 13.89
CA GLY A 49 -8.63 30.24 13.18
C GLY A 49 -9.68 29.63 14.11
N ARG A 50 -10.91 29.54 13.60
CA ARG A 50 -12.03 29.00 14.38
C ARG A 50 -11.90 27.52 14.74
N ALA A 51 -11.14 26.76 13.95
CA ALA A 51 -10.94 25.33 14.10
C ALA A 51 -9.64 24.88 13.41
N VAL A 52 -9.14 23.72 13.81
CA VAL A 52 -8.01 23.01 13.20
C VAL A 52 -8.52 21.70 12.63
N VAL A 53 -8.22 21.42 11.36
CA VAL A 53 -8.55 20.14 10.71
C VAL A 53 -7.26 19.42 10.33
N VAL A 54 -7.05 18.23 10.87
CA VAL A 54 -5.87 17.40 10.59
C VAL A 54 -6.17 16.42 9.46
N THR A 55 -5.42 16.52 8.36
CA THR A 55 -5.55 15.67 7.15
C THR A 55 -4.18 15.22 6.62
N SER A 56 -3.25 14.90 7.53
CA SER A 56 -1.81 14.72 7.25
C SER A 56 -1.41 13.34 6.71
N GLY A 57 -2.34 12.42 6.51
CA GLY A 57 -2.03 11.01 6.23
C GLY A 57 -1.66 10.21 7.49
N GLY A 58 -1.27 8.94 7.29
CA GLY A 58 -0.84 8.04 8.36
C GLY A 58 0.68 7.96 8.52
N ILE A 59 1.18 6.80 8.95
CA ILE A 59 2.60 6.54 9.26
C ILE A 59 3.35 5.78 8.15
N GLY A 60 2.74 5.59 6.97
CA GLY A 60 3.21 4.62 5.97
C GLY A 60 4.67 4.78 5.52
N ALA A 61 5.28 5.96 5.65
CA ALA A 61 6.69 6.21 5.31
C ALA A 61 7.64 6.07 6.51
N ASN A 62 7.12 5.90 7.72
CA ASN A 62 7.89 5.79 8.95
C ASN A 62 7.98 4.32 9.36
N VAL A 63 8.93 3.59 8.75
CA VAL A 63 9.16 2.16 8.99
C VAL A 63 9.43 1.88 10.46
N GLU A 64 10.06 2.81 11.17
CA GLU A 64 10.49 2.61 12.55
C GLU A 64 9.28 2.63 13.48
N LEU A 65 8.37 3.59 13.25
CA LEU A 65 7.08 3.63 13.95
C LEU A 65 6.16 2.47 13.56
N ILE A 66 6.21 2.01 12.31
CA ILE A 66 5.49 0.80 11.89
C ILE A 66 5.99 -0.42 12.65
N LYS A 67 7.31 -0.57 12.82
CA LYS A 67 7.92 -1.68 13.57
C LYS A 67 7.56 -1.59 15.06
N GLU A 68 7.58 -0.40 15.65
CA GLU A 68 7.18 -0.16 17.03
C GLU A 68 5.71 -0.55 17.28
N MET A 69 4.83 -0.19 16.36
CA MET A 69 3.39 -0.43 16.47
C MET A 69 2.95 -1.79 15.91
N TRP A 70 3.90 -2.63 15.47
CA TRP A 70 3.59 -3.86 14.76
C TRP A 70 2.85 -4.86 15.66
N PRO A 71 1.66 -5.35 15.27
CA PRO A 71 0.90 -6.30 16.07
C PRO A 71 1.48 -7.72 15.95
N VAL A 72 2.60 -7.97 16.63
CA VAL A 72 3.41 -9.21 16.53
C VAL A 72 2.57 -10.47 16.66
N GLU A 73 1.79 -10.60 17.74
CA GLU A 73 0.97 -11.80 18.00
C GLU A 73 -0.07 -12.03 16.89
N ARG A 74 -0.71 -10.96 16.40
CA ARG A 74 -1.75 -11.04 15.36
C ARG A 74 -1.19 -11.32 13.97
N MET A 75 0.08 -11.00 13.73
CA MET A 75 0.74 -11.07 12.41
C MET A 75 1.67 -12.26 12.23
N GLY A 76 1.64 -13.26 13.13
CA GLY A 76 2.44 -14.48 12.98
C GLY A 76 3.78 -14.45 13.69
N GLY A 77 3.95 -13.59 14.71
CA GLY A 77 4.98 -13.75 15.73
C GLY A 77 6.30 -13.03 15.50
N LYS A 78 6.50 -12.37 14.35
CA LYS A 78 7.72 -11.58 14.09
C LYS A 78 7.42 -10.30 13.32
N VAL A 79 8.15 -9.23 13.66
CA VAL A 79 8.16 -7.99 12.87
C VAL A 79 9.01 -8.24 11.61
N PRO A 80 8.51 -7.90 10.40
CA PRO A 80 9.31 -7.97 9.18
C PRO A 80 10.63 -7.20 9.35
N SER A 81 11.72 -7.79 8.87
CA SER A 81 13.05 -7.17 8.93
C SER A 81 13.18 -6.06 7.89
N THR A 82 12.58 -6.30 6.73
CA THR A 82 12.64 -5.47 5.53
C THR A 82 11.24 -5.01 5.11
N PHE A 83 11.19 -3.83 4.52
CA PHE A 83 9.98 -3.23 3.97
C PHE A 83 10.36 -2.43 2.73
N VAL A 84 9.43 -2.36 1.78
CA VAL A 84 9.43 -1.31 0.76
C VAL A 84 8.31 -0.32 1.07
N THR A 85 8.49 0.95 0.71
CA THR A 85 7.63 2.05 1.12
C THR A 85 6.80 2.57 -0.03
N GLY A 86 5.49 2.33 0.00
CA GLY A 86 4.55 2.71 -1.07
C GLY A 86 3.92 4.09 -0.92
N VAL A 87 4.49 4.97 -0.08
CA VAL A 87 4.02 6.34 0.16
C VAL A 87 5.19 7.32 0.22
N PRO A 88 4.99 8.59 -0.15
CA PRO A 88 6.06 9.58 -0.08
C PRO A 88 6.55 9.83 1.36
N ALA A 89 7.79 10.27 1.49
CA ALA A 89 8.48 10.53 2.77
C ALA A 89 7.77 11.51 3.73
N HIS A 90 6.76 12.27 3.29
CA HIS A 90 5.99 13.15 4.16
C HIS A 90 4.85 12.45 4.91
N VAL A 91 4.55 11.19 4.59
CA VAL A 91 3.53 10.37 5.29
C VAL A 91 4.16 9.73 6.52
N ASP A 92 4.63 10.57 7.43
CA ASP A 92 5.49 10.22 8.57
C ASP A 92 4.72 10.06 9.91
N GLY A 93 3.42 10.38 9.89
CA GLY A 93 2.54 10.34 11.06
C GLY A 93 2.74 11.44 12.09
N ARG A 94 3.56 12.47 11.81
CA ARG A 94 3.93 13.52 12.78
C ARG A 94 2.74 14.15 13.49
N MET A 95 1.66 14.44 12.75
CA MET A 95 0.48 15.09 13.32
C MET A 95 -0.33 14.19 14.26
N ILE A 96 -0.19 12.86 14.21
CA ILE A 96 -0.81 11.95 15.17
C ILE A 96 -0.22 12.24 16.56
N LYS A 97 1.11 12.29 16.65
CA LYS A 97 1.81 12.58 17.91
C LYS A 97 1.54 14.01 18.40
N ILE A 98 1.59 15.01 17.52
CA ILE A 98 1.30 16.41 17.89
C ILE A 98 -0.13 16.55 18.45
N ALA A 99 -1.11 15.88 17.83
CA ALA A 99 -2.48 15.90 18.32
C ALA A 99 -2.62 15.15 19.66
N GLU A 100 -1.96 14.01 19.81
CA GLU A 100 -1.93 13.24 21.07
C GLU A 100 -1.34 14.08 22.23
N GLU A 101 -0.23 14.78 21.99
CA GLU A 101 0.45 15.64 22.97
C GLU A 101 -0.44 16.79 23.50
N VAL A 102 -1.36 17.30 22.68
CA VAL A 102 -2.30 18.34 23.11
C VAL A 102 -3.58 17.80 23.76
N GLY A 103 -3.74 16.47 23.82
CA GLY A 103 -4.82 15.77 24.51
C GLY A 103 -5.83 15.05 23.62
N ALA A 104 -5.51 14.78 22.35
CA ALA A 104 -6.36 13.96 21.48
C ALA A 104 -6.24 12.47 21.79
N SER A 105 -7.33 11.73 21.63
CA SER A 105 -7.36 10.27 21.70
C SER A 105 -6.83 9.66 20.40
N VAL A 106 -5.88 8.74 20.52
CA VAL A 106 -5.38 7.91 19.42
C VAL A 106 -5.73 6.46 19.69
N VAL A 107 -6.44 5.83 18.76
CA VAL A 107 -6.95 4.45 18.93
C VAL A 107 -6.41 3.53 17.85
N ASN A 108 -6.40 2.22 18.15
CA ASN A 108 -6.14 1.16 17.17
C ASN A 108 -4.78 1.30 16.47
N LYS A 109 -3.75 1.75 17.20
CA LYS A 109 -2.39 2.01 16.68
C LYS A 109 -1.78 0.79 15.97
N ASP A 110 -2.21 -0.41 16.37
CA ASP A 110 -1.76 -1.70 15.85
C ASP A 110 -2.45 -2.09 14.52
N ARG A 111 -3.49 -1.37 14.09
CA ARG A 111 -4.26 -1.71 12.88
C ARG A 111 -3.61 -1.10 11.65
N MET A 112 -3.00 -1.96 10.83
CA MET A 112 -2.27 -1.57 9.64
C MET A 112 -2.75 -2.33 8.40
N TRP A 113 -2.58 -1.72 7.24
CA TRP A 113 -2.85 -2.32 5.94
C TRP A 113 -1.62 -2.20 5.05
N HIS A 114 -0.96 -3.33 4.86
CA HIS A 114 0.24 -3.48 4.05
C HIS A 114 -0.01 -4.49 2.95
N TYR A 115 0.61 -4.25 1.80
CA TYR A 115 0.50 -5.13 0.66
C TYR A 115 1.64 -6.15 0.66
N THR A 116 1.39 -7.32 0.12
CA THR A 116 2.39 -8.38 0.01
C THR A 116 2.99 -8.46 -1.39
N GLU A 117 2.43 -7.70 -2.35
CA GLU A 117 2.87 -7.65 -3.75
C GLU A 117 3.79 -6.43 -4.02
N GLY A 118 4.71 -6.14 -3.11
CA GLY A 118 5.65 -5.02 -3.22
C GLY A 118 6.92 -5.35 -4.00
N MET A 119 7.44 -4.39 -4.77
CA MET A 119 8.75 -4.47 -5.42
C MET A 119 9.54 -3.20 -5.14
N ASN A 120 10.86 -3.30 -5.12
CA ASN A 120 11.74 -2.13 -5.08
C ASN A 120 11.62 -1.35 -6.39
N ASN A 121 11.42 -0.04 -6.28
CA ASN A 121 11.41 0.82 -7.45
C ASN A 121 12.83 1.08 -7.93
N TRP A 122 13.14 0.63 -9.15
CA TRP A 122 14.43 0.89 -9.79
C TRP A 122 14.69 2.39 -10.02
N ASN A 123 13.63 3.19 -10.22
CA ASN A 123 13.70 4.65 -10.33
C ASN A 123 13.06 5.31 -9.10
N SER A 124 13.73 5.12 -7.96
CA SER A 124 13.26 5.60 -6.66
C SER A 124 13.21 7.13 -6.59
N ILE A 125 12.12 7.66 -6.03
CA ILE A 125 11.94 9.10 -5.77
C ILE A 125 11.92 9.41 -4.26
N TRP A 126 11.73 8.42 -3.40
CA TRP A 126 11.86 8.56 -1.94
C TRP A 126 12.62 7.36 -1.34
N PRO A 127 13.09 7.44 -0.08
CA PRO A 127 13.80 6.34 0.56
C PRO A 127 12.97 5.06 0.59
N ASN A 128 13.60 3.92 0.30
CA ASN A 128 12.96 2.59 0.22
C ASN A 128 11.73 2.56 -0.71
N HIS A 129 11.70 3.34 -1.80
CA HIS A 129 10.52 3.45 -2.65
C HIS A 129 10.06 2.08 -3.18
N GLY A 130 8.87 1.66 -2.74
CA GLY A 130 8.20 0.45 -3.18
C GLY A 130 7.08 0.72 -4.17
N ILE A 131 6.96 -0.14 -5.16
CA ILE A 131 5.83 -0.18 -6.11
C ILE A 131 5.03 -1.45 -5.86
N ARG A 132 3.72 -1.30 -5.69
CA ARG A 132 2.81 -2.44 -5.59
C ARG A 132 2.46 -2.93 -7.00
N VAL A 133 2.57 -4.23 -7.22
CA VAL A 133 1.94 -4.93 -8.34
C VAL A 133 0.45 -5.11 -8.03
N ILE A 134 -0.41 -4.76 -8.98
CA ILE A 134 -1.84 -5.08 -8.94
C ILE A 134 -2.03 -6.32 -9.83
N PRO A 135 -1.92 -7.53 -9.26
CA PRO A 135 -1.88 -8.74 -10.07
C PRO A 135 -3.27 -9.13 -10.57
N GLY A 136 -3.28 -9.96 -11.62
CA GLY A 136 -4.37 -10.89 -11.90
C GLY A 136 -4.13 -12.23 -11.19
N PRO A 137 -5.10 -13.16 -11.30
CA PRO A 137 -5.11 -14.39 -10.51
C PRO A 137 -4.12 -15.47 -10.98
N SER A 138 -3.41 -15.28 -12.10
CA SER A 138 -2.73 -16.39 -12.79
C SER A 138 -1.33 -16.72 -12.28
N SER A 139 -0.67 -15.81 -11.56
CA SER A 139 0.69 -16.04 -11.05
C SER A 139 0.68 -17.11 -9.95
N ILE A 140 1.58 -18.09 -10.04
CA ILE A 140 1.79 -19.03 -8.94
C ILE A 140 2.48 -18.29 -7.81
N TRP A 141 1.85 -18.24 -6.65
CA TRP A 141 2.39 -17.57 -5.47
C TRP A 141 3.07 -18.60 -4.58
N LEU A 142 4.38 -18.48 -4.41
CA LEU A 142 5.16 -19.32 -3.51
C LEU A 142 5.60 -18.52 -2.29
N ASP A 143 5.67 -19.14 -1.13
CA ASP A 143 6.39 -18.58 0.02
C ASP A 143 7.92 -18.67 -0.17
N ALA A 144 8.69 -18.19 0.81
CA ALA A 144 10.15 -18.22 0.78
C ALA A 144 10.73 -19.65 0.71
N PHE A 145 9.96 -20.68 1.09
CA PHE A 145 10.32 -22.10 1.00
C PHE A 145 9.99 -22.72 -0.36
N GLY A 146 9.47 -21.95 -1.31
CA GLY A 146 9.03 -22.46 -2.60
C GLY A 146 7.71 -23.24 -2.51
N LYS A 147 6.99 -23.17 -1.38
CA LYS A 147 5.69 -23.82 -1.25
C LYS A 147 4.61 -22.91 -1.80
N ARG A 148 3.75 -23.46 -2.66
CA ARG A 148 2.60 -22.73 -3.19
C ARG A 148 1.65 -22.36 -2.07
N LEU A 149 1.23 -21.09 -2.03
CA LEU A 149 0.21 -20.62 -1.11
C LEU A 149 -1.14 -21.26 -1.43
N GLU A 150 -1.81 -21.72 -0.39
CA GLU A 150 -3.11 -22.37 -0.43
C GLU A 150 -4.28 -21.36 -0.50
N PRO A 151 -5.50 -21.76 -0.94
CA PRO A 151 -6.68 -20.91 -0.79
C PRO A 151 -6.87 -20.46 0.68
N PRO A 152 -7.26 -19.20 0.94
CA PRO A 152 -7.61 -18.16 -0.03
C PRO A 152 -6.44 -17.24 -0.43
N PHE A 153 -5.19 -17.62 -0.21
CA PHE A 153 -4.00 -16.76 -0.33
C PHE A 153 -3.45 -16.64 -1.76
N PHE A 154 -4.35 -16.51 -2.73
CA PHE A 154 -4.01 -16.27 -4.14
C PHE A 154 -3.89 -14.78 -4.45
N PRO A 155 -3.23 -14.41 -5.57
CA PRO A 155 -3.10 -13.01 -5.98
C PRO A 155 -4.46 -12.31 -6.08
N GLY A 156 -4.60 -11.16 -5.41
CA GLY A 156 -5.83 -10.36 -5.41
C GLY A 156 -6.98 -10.89 -4.55
N CYS A 157 -6.74 -11.87 -3.68
CA CYS A 157 -7.71 -12.38 -2.71
C CYS A 157 -7.56 -11.70 -1.33
N ASP A 158 -7.18 -12.44 -0.29
CA ASP A 158 -7.10 -11.93 1.09
C ASP A 158 -5.71 -11.35 1.42
N THR A 159 -5.53 -10.04 1.24
CA THR A 159 -4.24 -9.37 1.52
C THR A 159 -3.76 -9.57 2.95
N LEU A 160 -4.61 -9.41 3.96
CA LEU A 160 -4.17 -9.51 5.35
C LEU A 160 -3.91 -10.97 5.74
N GLY A 161 -4.77 -11.89 5.28
CA GLY A 161 -4.55 -13.32 5.45
C GLY A 161 -3.25 -13.78 4.81
N THR A 162 -2.98 -13.34 3.57
CA THR A 162 -1.72 -13.64 2.88
C THR A 162 -0.51 -13.06 3.60
N LEU A 163 -0.61 -11.83 4.13
CA LEU A 163 0.47 -11.23 4.94
C LEU A 163 0.80 -12.12 6.14
N LYS A 164 -0.21 -12.54 6.91
CA LYS A 164 -0.02 -13.44 8.05
C LYS A 164 0.59 -14.78 7.62
N ARG A 165 0.12 -15.34 6.51
CA ARG A 165 0.59 -16.63 5.98
C ARG A 165 2.04 -16.57 5.49
N ILE A 166 2.47 -15.44 4.91
CA ILE A 166 3.87 -15.22 4.53
C ILE A 166 4.72 -15.13 5.80
N LEU A 167 4.33 -14.28 6.75
CA LEU A 167 5.11 -14.05 7.97
C LEU A 167 5.18 -15.26 8.89
N SER A 168 4.18 -16.15 8.88
CA SER A 168 4.22 -17.41 9.64
C SER A 168 5.32 -18.37 9.18
N THR A 169 5.93 -18.13 8.00
CA THR A 169 7.11 -18.88 7.55
C THR A 169 8.41 -18.41 8.21
N GLY A 170 8.39 -17.28 8.91
CA GLY A 170 9.59 -16.63 9.46
C GLY A 170 10.31 -15.69 8.48
N HIS A 171 9.84 -15.60 7.23
CA HIS A 171 10.36 -14.70 6.20
C HIS A 171 9.36 -13.62 5.80
N ASP A 172 9.88 -12.49 5.33
CA ASP A 172 9.14 -11.28 4.95
C ASP A 172 9.11 -11.04 3.42
N TYR A 173 9.16 -12.12 2.66
CA TYR A 173 8.98 -12.09 1.21
C TYR A 173 8.37 -13.39 0.69
N SER A 174 7.97 -13.34 -0.58
CA SER A 174 7.38 -14.43 -1.33
C SER A 174 7.77 -14.32 -2.80
N TRP A 175 7.31 -15.24 -3.65
CA TRP A 175 7.59 -15.25 -5.08
C TRP A 175 6.30 -15.32 -5.89
N PHE A 176 6.17 -14.45 -6.87
CA PHE A 176 5.33 -14.76 -8.02
C PHE A 176 6.16 -15.50 -9.06
N VAL A 177 5.65 -16.63 -9.55
CA VAL A 177 6.20 -17.40 -10.66
C VAL A 177 5.16 -17.45 -11.77
N LEU A 178 5.55 -17.02 -12.96
CA LEU A 178 4.68 -16.84 -14.12
C LEU A 178 5.49 -16.86 -15.42
N ASN A 179 4.83 -16.53 -16.53
CA ASN A 179 5.50 -16.34 -17.82
C ASN A 179 5.25 -14.93 -18.36
N GLN A 180 5.96 -14.57 -19.43
CA GLN A 180 5.91 -13.25 -20.05
C GLN A 180 4.50 -12.85 -20.50
N THR A 181 3.69 -13.80 -20.97
CA THR A 181 2.30 -13.53 -21.41
C THR A 181 1.42 -13.11 -20.24
N ILE A 182 1.50 -13.83 -19.12
CA ILE A 182 0.79 -13.45 -17.88
C ILE A 182 1.31 -12.10 -17.40
N LEU A 183 2.64 -11.90 -17.35
CA LEU A 183 3.24 -10.67 -16.86
C LEU A 183 2.72 -9.44 -17.61
N GLN A 184 2.75 -9.47 -18.95
CA GLN A 184 2.31 -8.34 -19.78
C GLN A 184 0.83 -8.00 -19.59
N LYS A 185 -0.01 -9.00 -19.31
CA LYS A 185 -1.45 -8.83 -19.18
C LYS A 185 -1.88 -8.45 -17.77
N GLU A 186 -1.29 -9.09 -16.76
CA GLU A 186 -1.76 -9.09 -15.38
C GLU A 186 -0.93 -8.25 -14.42
N PHE A 187 0.30 -7.84 -14.76
CA PHE A 187 1.07 -6.94 -13.92
C PHE A 187 0.77 -5.50 -14.28
N SER A 188 -0.15 -4.88 -13.55
CA SER A 188 -0.30 -3.43 -13.55
C SER A 188 0.49 -2.85 -12.37
N LEU A 189 1.31 -1.84 -12.64
CA LEU A 189 2.11 -1.17 -11.61
C LEU A 189 1.36 0.02 -11.02
N SER A 190 1.29 0.08 -9.68
CA SER A 190 0.80 1.26 -8.98
C SER A 190 1.79 2.43 -9.06
N GLY A 191 1.33 3.66 -8.81
CA GLY A 191 2.15 4.88 -8.85
C GLY A 191 1.75 5.81 -9.99
N SER A 192 1.60 7.10 -9.71
CA SER A 192 1.22 8.11 -10.73
C SER A 192 2.26 8.22 -11.85
N GLU A 193 3.53 8.06 -11.48
CA GLU A 193 4.70 8.04 -12.35
C GLU A 193 4.74 6.84 -13.29
N GLN A 194 4.08 5.73 -12.93
CA GLN A 194 3.92 4.56 -13.78
C GLN A 194 2.67 4.63 -14.67
N ASN A 195 1.79 5.61 -14.42
CA ASN A 195 0.49 5.76 -15.07
C ASN A 195 0.30 7.21 -15.59
N PRO A 196 1.14 7.66 -16.55
CA PRO A 196 1.04 9.02 -17.11
C PRO A 196 -0.29 9.23 -17.84
N ASP A 197 -0.91 8.17 -18.37
CA ASP A 197 -2.25 8.18 -18.96
C ASP A 197 -3.32 8.72 -17.99
N ILE A 198 -3.31 8.25 -16.75
CA ILE A 198 -4.25 8.69 -15.71
C ILE A 198 -3.83 10.05 -15.15
N THR A 199 -2.52 10.20 -14.89
CA THR A 199 -1.96 11.41 -14.28
C THR A 199 -2.12 12.65 -15.16
N GLU A 200 -1.86 12.50 -16.46
CA GLU A 200 -1.99 13.56 -17.48
C GLU A 200 -3.40 13.62 -18.09
N LYS A 201 -4.30 12.72 -17.67
CA LYS A 201 -5.67 12.58 -18.20
C LYS A 201 -5.68 12.38 -19.73
N SER A 202 -4.73 11.62 -20.26
CA SER A 202 -4.52 11.42 -21.69
C SER A 202 -5.21 10.15 -22.20
N ILE A 203 -6.32 10.35 -22.91
CA ILE A 203 -7.07 9.25 -23.58
C ILE A 203 -6.19 8.55 -24.62
N TRP A 204 -5.26 9.28 -25.25
CA TRP A 204 -4.34 8.72 -26.25
C TRP A 204 -3.32 7.76 -25.61
N LEU A 205 -2.73 8.13 -24.48
CA LEU A 205 -1.84 7.24 -23.73
C LEU A 205 -2.58 6.01 -23.18
N LEU A 206 -3.85 6.18 -22.76
CA LEU A 206 -4.71 5.07 -22.36
C LEU A 206 -4.96 4.08 -23.51
N LEU A 207 -5.25 4.57 -24.71
CA LEU A 207 -5.42 3.75 -25.92
C LEU A 207 -4.11 3.05 -26.32
N LYS A 208 -2.96 3.71 -26.20
CA LYS A 208 -1.63 3.14 -26.46
C LYS A 208 -1.28 2.01 -25.49
N ARG A 209 -1.72 2.11 -24.23
CA ARG A 209 -1.58 1.05 -23.21
C ARG A 209 -2.36 -0.23 -23.55
N LEU A 210 -3.44 -0.11 -24.33
CA LEU A 210 -4.22 -1.26 -24.80
C LEU A 210 -3.58 -1.96 -26.01
N THR A 211 -2.69 -1.29 -26.74
CA THR A 211 -2.10 -1.79 -28.00
C THR A 211 -0.59 -2.06 -27.95
N GLY A 212 0.12 -1.54 -26.95
CA GLY A 212 1.54 -1.77 -26.70
C GLY A 212 1.78 -2.32 -25.29
N GLY A 213 2.63 -3.35 -25.18
CA GLY A 213 3.05 -3.90 -23.89
C GLY A 213 3.53 -2.81 -22.93
N GLN A 214 3.32 -3.02 -21.64
CA GLN A 214 3.57 -2.00 -20.61
C GLN A 214 5.08 -1.69 -20.52
N GLU A 215 5.53 -0.62 -21.18
CA GLU A 215 6.91 -0.08 -21.08
C GLU A 215 7.41 0.01 -19.63
N PRO A 216 6.59 0.41 -18.62
CA PRO A 216 6.96 0.33 -17.22
C PRO A 216 7.42 -1.06 -16.78
N VAL A 217 6.63 -2.11 -17.06
CA VAL A 217 6.96 -3.49 -16.66
C VAL A 217 8.26 -3.95 -17.31
N ARG A 218 8.50 -3.58 -18.58
CA ARG A 218 9.77 -3.92 -19.24
C ARG A 218 10.98 -3.28 -18.55
N LYS A 219 10.88 -2.00 -18.16
CA LYS A 219 11.94 -1.32 -17.39
C LYS A 219 12.20 -1.99 -16.03
N PHE A 220 11.14 -2.47 -15.37
CA PHE A 220 11.29 -3.26 -14.15
C PHE A 220 11.97 -4.61 -14.40
N GLN A 221 11.71 -5.29 -15.52
CA GLN A 221 12.44 -6.50 -15.88
C GLN A 221 13.92 -6.22 -16.19
N GLU A 222 14.24 -5.07 -16.79
CA GLU A 222 15.60 -4.68 -17.19
C GLU A 222 16.45 -4.17 -16.01
N HIS A 223 15.84 -3.47 -15.05
CA HIS A 223 16.56 -2.75 -14.00
C HIS A 223 16.15 -3.13 -12.56
N GLY A 224 15.02 -3.83 -12.40
CA GLY A 224 14.49 -4.17 -11.08
C GLY A 224 15.26 -5.31 -10.44
N GLU A 225 15.72 -5.10 -9.22
CA GLU A 225 16.48 -6.09 -8.45
C GLU A 225 15.66 -7.32 -8.00
N ASP A 226 14.33 -7.22 -8.04
CA ASP A 226 13.43 -8.30 -7.61
C ASP A 226 13.07 -9.28 -8.74
N PHE A 227 13.53 -9.05 -9.98
CA PHE A 227 13.16 -9.85 -11.15
C PHE A 227 14.19 -10.94 -11.49
N VAL A 228 13.67 -12.10 -11.85
CA VAL A 228 14.41 -13.18 -12.52
C VAL A 228 13.67 -13.52 -13.80
N VAL A 229 14.38 -13.55 -14.92
CA VAL A 229 13.84 -13.94 -16.22
C VAL A 229 14.71 -15.06 -16.78
N SER A 230 14.10 -16.18 -17.16
CA SER A 230 14.81 -17.34 -17.71
C SER A 230 14.03 -17.99 -18.85
N LYS A 231 14.75 -18.63 -19.79
CA LYS A 231 14.15 -19.40 -20.88
C LYS A 231 13.66 -20.77 -20.43
N ASP A 232 14.18 -21.27 -19.32
CA ASP A 232 13.89 -22.58 -18.73
C ASP A 232 13.71 -22.47 -17.22
N LEU A 233 13.19 -23.55 -16.62
CA LEU A 233 12.88 -23.59 -15.19
C LEU A 233 14.14 -23.64 -14.34
N GLU A 234 15.16 -24.35 -14.80
CA GLU A 234 16.45 -24.50 -14.13
C GLU A 234 17.09 -23.13 -13.86
N GLY A 235 17.27 -22.33 -14.91
CA GLY A 235 17.81 -20.98 -14.78
C GLY A 235 16.90 -20.05 -13.99
N LEU A 236 15.58 -20.27 -14.00
CA LEU A 236 14.64 -19.49 -13.19
C LEU A 236 14.87 -19.72 -11.70
N VAL A 237 14.89 -20.99 -11.27
CA VAL A 237 15.06 -21.37 -9.87
C VAL A 237 16.47 -21.01 -9.38
N ASP A 238 17.50 -21.17 -10.21
CA ASP A 238 18.86 -20.70 -9.90
C ASP A 238 18.90 -19.19 -9.65
N GLY A 239 18.21 -18.41 -10.49
CA GLY A 239 18.09 -16.97 -10.31
C GLY A 239 17.31 -16.61 -9.04
N MET A 240 16.23 -17.32 -8.73
CA MET A 240 15.47 -17.13 -7.48
C MET A 240 16.36 -17.38 -6.26
N ASN A 241 17.16 -18.46 -6.27
CA ASN A 241 18.11 -18.80 -5.22
C ASN A 241 19.20 -17.72 -5.03
N LYS A 242 19.68 -17.11 -6.11
CA LYS A 242 20.65 -15.98 -6.03
C LYS A 242 20.07 -14.73 -5.36
N LEU A 243 18.76 -14.52 -5.46
CA LEU A 243 18.05 -13.38 -4.89
C LEU A 243 17.43 -13.66 -3.51
N GLN A 244 17.67 -14.84 -2.94
CA GLN A 244 17.19 -15.15 -1.60
C GLN A 244 17.84 -14.26 -0.54
N ARG A 245 17.12 -14.05 0.56
CA ARG A 245 17.65 -13.35 1.74
C ARG A 245 18.35 -14.34 2.65
N ASP A 246 19.24 -13.82 3.49
CA ASP A 246 19.96 -14.61 4.49
C ASP A 246 19.01 -15.45 5.35
N GLY A 247 19.39 -16.72 5.54
CA GLY A 247 18.62 -17.69 6.31
C GLY A 247 17.42 -18.30 5.56
N ALA A 248 17.19 -17.93 4.30
CA ALA A 248 16.18 -18.59 3.47
C ALA A 248 16.61 -20.00 3.02
N PRO A 249 15.65 -20.93 2.86
CA PRO A 249 15.90 -22.29 2.41
C PRO A 249 16.24 -22.34 0.92
N HIS A 250 17.19 -23.18 0.51
CA HIS A 250 17.46 -23.38 -0.92
C HIS A 250 16.24 -23.97 -1.65
N LEU A 251 15.83 -23.37 -2.76
CA LEU A 251 14.73 -23.86 -3.59
C LEU A 251 15.22 -24.98 -4.51
N GLY A 252 14.60 -26.14 -4.42
CA GLY A 252 14.90 -27.29 -5.28
C GLY A 252 14.14 -27.24 -6.61
N HIS A 253 14.83 -27.53 -7.71
CA HIS A 253 14.25 -27.51 -9.05
C HIS A 253 13.09 -28.48 -9.21
N ALA A 254 13.20 -29.69 -8.64
CA ALA A 254 12.19 -30.74 -8.77
C ALA A 254 10.89 -30.37 -8.06
N GLU A 255 10.98 -29.74 -6.89
CA GLU A 255 9.84 -29.29 -6.10
C GLU A 255 9.06 -28.19 -6.83
N ILE A 256 9.75 -27.18 -7.36
CA ILE A 256 9.10 -26.12 -8.12
C ILE A 256 8.52 -26.67 -9.43
N ARG A 257 9.24 -27.54 -10.13
CA ARG A 257 8.77 -28.21 -11.34
C ARG A 257 7.45 -28.93 -11.10
N LYS A 258 7.40 -29.74 -10.04
CA LYS A 258 6.21 -30.50 -9.66
C LYS A 258 5.01 -29.58 -9.45
N ILE A 259 5.17 -28.47 -8.73
CA ILE A 259 4.08 -27.50 -8.50
C ILE A 259 3.52 -26.95 -9.82
N LEU A 260 4.40 -26.58 -10.75
CA LEU A 260 4.01 -26.00 -12.04
C LEU A 260 3.36 -27.05 -12.96
N GLU A 261 3.93 -28.25 -13.04
CA GLU A 261 3.39 -29.37 -13.83
C GLU A 261 2.04 -29.86 -13.30
N GLU A 262 1.86 -29.95 -11.97
CA GLU A 262 0.58 -30.30 -11.36
C GLU A 262 -0.51 -29.28 -11.68
N ARG A 263 -0.19 -27.99 -11.65
CA ARG A 263 -1.13 -26.93 -12.04
C ARG A 263 -1.43 -26.96 -13.54
N ASP A 264 -0.42 -27.18 -14.37
CA ASP A 264 -0.58 -27.18 -15.84
C ASP A 264 -1.35 -28.40 -16.34
N GLY A 265 -1.20 -29.55 -15.69
CA GLY A 265 -1.99 -30.76 -15.96
C GLY A 265 -3.49 -30.60 -15.67
N GLN A 266 -3.89 -29.62 -14.85
CA GLN A 266 -5.32 -29.30 -14.63
C GLN A 266 -6.00 -28.70 -15.87
N LEU A 267 -5.26 -28.37 -16.92
CA LEU A 267 -5.80 -27.79 -18.15
C LEU A 267 -6.19 -28.82 -19.20
N ASP A 268 -5.87 -30.09 -18.98
CA ASP A 268 -6.14 -31.17 -19.94
C ASP A 268 -7.62 -31.56 -19.99
N HIS A 269 -8.38 -31.16 -18.98
CA HIS A 269 -9.80 -31.45 -18.87
C HIS A 269 -10.60 -30.22 -18.41
N PRO A 270 -11.81 -29.97 -18.96
CA PRO A 270 -12.64 -28.83 -18.55
C PRO A 270 -13.08 -28.85 -17.08
N PHE A 271 -13.22 -30.03 -16.48
CA PHE A 271 -13.48 -30.22 -15.06
C PHE A 271 -12.17 -30.17 -14.27
N VAL A 272 -11.97 -29.08 -13.53
CA VAL A 272 -10.75 -28.80 -12.73
C VAL A 272 -11.07 -28.95 -11.24
N LYS A 273 -10.06 -29.24 -10.42
CA LYS A 273 -10.17 -29.19 -8.94
C LYS A 273 -9.20 -28.20 -8.28
N ASP A 274 -8.25 -27.67 -9.04
CA ASP A 274 -7.36 -26.62 -8.55
C ASP A 274 -8.12 -25.30 -8.37
N ALA A 275 -8.13 -24.82 -7.12
CA ALA A 275 -8.88 -23.64 -6.72
C ALA A 275 -8.39 -22.34 -7.41
N GLN A 276 -7.10 -22.24 -7.75
CA GLN A 276 -6.59 -21.09 -8.48
C GLN A 276 -7.05 -21.13 -9.94
N ILE A 277 -7.08 -22.30 -10.57
CA ILE A 277 -7.65 -22.45 -11.92
C ILE A 277 -9.13 -22.07 -11.93
N MET A 278 -9.89 -22.51 -10.93
CA MET A 278 -11.30 -22.11 -10.75
C MET A 278 -11.44 -20.59 -10.62
N LEU A 279 -10.55 -19.94 -9.85
CA LEU A 279 -10.51 -18.48 -9.71
C LEU A 279 -10.23 -17.77 -11.05
N ILE A 280 -9.23 -18.24 -11.80
CA ILE A 280 -8.89 -17.68 -13.13
C ILE A 280 -10.10 -17.82 -14.08
N GLN A 281 -10.71 -19.00 -14.13
CA GLN A 281 -11.90 -19.24 -14.95
C GLN A 281 -13.06 -18.33 -14.54
N ASN A 282 -13.27 -18.11 -13.23
CA ASN A 282 -14.30 -17.21 -12.75
C ASN A 282 -14.04 -15.75 -13.14
N SER A 283 -12.79 -15.28 -13.02
CA SER A 283 -12.40 -13.94 -13.48
C SER A 283 -12.64 -13.77 -14.98
N LEU A 284 -12.31 -14.79 -15.79
CA LEU A 284 -12.54 -14.77 -17.24
C LEU A 284 -14.03 -14.77 -17.64
N LYS A 285 -14.97 -15.10 -16.74
CA LYS A 285 -16.41 -14.93 -17.00
C LYS A 285 -16.83 -13.46 -16.97
N PHE A 286 -16.13 -12.62 -16.21
CA PHE A 286 -16.40 -11.18 -16.20
C PHE A 286 -15.76 -10.51 -17.42
N ARG A 287 -16.58 -9.85 -18.24
CA ARG A 287 -16.13 -9.26 -19.52
C ARG A 287 -15.02 -8.22 -19.34
N GLY A 288 -15.08 -7.43 -18.26
CA GLY A 288 -14.06 -6.42 -17.95
C GLY A 288 -12.70 -7.05 -17.70
N ASP A 289 -12.65 -8.04 -16.81
CA ASP A 289 -11.43 -8.77 -16.48
C ASP A 289 -10.88 -9.51 -17.70
N ARG A 290 -11.73 -10.23 -18.44
CA ARG A 290 -11.31 -10.98 -19.63
C ARG A 290 -10.64 -10.09 -20.69
N LEU A 291 -11.12 -8.86 -20.86
CA LEU A 291 -10.59 -7.95 -21.87
C LEU A 291 -9.39 -7.17 -21.37
N ALA A 292 -9.41 -6.71 -20.12
CA ALA A 292 -8.43 -5.74 -19.62
C ALA A 292 -7.37 -6.36 -18.71
N ARG A 293 -7.71 -7.36 -17.89
CA ARG A 293 -6.91 -7.74 -16.71
C ARG A 293 -6.36 -9.15 -16.75
N THR A 294 -7.18 -10.15 -17.02
CA THR A 294 -6.83 -11.56 -16.81
C THR A 294 -6.33 -12.21 -18.10
N ALA A 295 -5.19 -12.87 -18.04
CA ALA A 295 -4.63 -13.63 -19.15
C ALA A 295 -5.54 -14.80 -19.50
N LYS A 296 -5.59 -15.16 -20.78
CA LYS A 296 -6.26 -16.40 -21.20
C LYS A 296 -5.60 -17.56 -20.48
N LEU A 297 -6.39 -18.53 -20.04
CA LEU A 297 -5.85 -19.68 -19.34
C LEU A 297 -4.98 -20.52 -20.27
N HIS A 298 -3.73 -20.77 -19.87
CA HIS A 298 -2.73 -21.58 -20.58
C HIS A 298 -1.73 -22.20 -19.59
N ARG A 299 -0.92 -23.13 -20.08
CA ARG A 299 0.15 -23.78 -19.29
C ARG A 299 1.28 -22.79 -19.03
N ILE A 300 1.73 -22.68 -17.79
CA ILE A 300 2.84 -21.79 -17.40
C ILE A 300 4.13 -22.22 -18.11
N LEU A 301 4.38 -23.53 -18.18
CA LEU A 301 5.60 -24.12 -18.75
C LEU A 301 5.59 -24.23 -20.28
N ASP A 302 4.53 -23.81 -20.98
CA ASP A 302 4.51 -23.82 -22.44
C ASP A 302 5.43 -22.70 -23.00
N PRO A 303 6.52 -23.05 -23.72
CA PRO A 303 7.50 -22.08 -24.21
C PRO A 303 6.92 -21.00 -25.11
N LYS A 304 5.77 -21.25 -25.75
CA LYS A 304 5.06 -20.26 -26.59
C LYS A 304 4.69 -18.99 -25.82
N PHE A 305 4.49 -19.10 -24.50
CA PHE A 305 4.08 -17.98 -23.65
C PHE A 305 5.22 -17.39 -22.82
N GLY A 306 6.43 -17.96 -22.96
CA GLY A 306 7.64 -17.58 -22.24
C GLY A 306 8.25 -16.24 -22.69
N PRO A 307 9.41 -15.85 -22.11
CA PRO A 307 10.18 -16.57 -21.09
C PRO A 307 9.45 -16.73 -19.75
N LEU A 308 9.97 -17.60 -18.87
CA LEU A 308 9.54 -17.68 -17.48
C LEU A 308 10.06 -16.47 -16.70
N VAL A 309 9.25 -16.03 -15.74
CA VAL A 309 9.52 -14.87 -14.90
C VAL A 309 9.22 -15.23 -13.46
N ALA A 310 10.13 -14.89 -12.55
CA ALA A 310 9.91 -14.92 -11.12
C ALA A 310 10.16 -13.53 -10.56
N VAL A 311 9.32 -13.11 -9.63
CA VAL A 311 9.43 -11.78 -9.01
C VAL A 311 9.35 -11.92 -7.51
N ARG A 312 10.37 -11.41 -6.81
CA ARG A 312 10.41 -11.37 -5.35
C ARG A 312 9.43 -10.32 -4.86
N MET A 313 8.45 -10.77 -4.09
CA MET A 313 7.36 -9.96 -3.58
C MET A 313 7.65 -9.60 -2.11
N ASN A 314 7.69 -8.31 -1.84
CA ASN A 314 8.08 -7.69 -0.58
C ASN A 314 6.86 -7.17 0.19
N ILE A 315 6.99 -7.06 1.51
CA ILE A 315 5.99 -6.34 2.31
C ILE A 315 6.09 -4.84 2.02
N LEU A 316 5.02 -4.28 1.45
CA LEU A 316 4.93 -2.88 1.08
C LEU A 316 4.09 -2.11 2.11
N THR A 317 4.75 -1.18 2.81
CA THR A 317 4.07 -0.28 3.74
C THR A 317 3.14 0.65 2.96
N ARG A 318 1.95 0.89 3.51
CA ARG A 318 0.97 1.70 2.80
C ARG A 318 0.06 2.53 3.69
N LYS A 319 -0.69 1.91 4.60
CA LYS A 319 -1.72 2.60 5.36
C LYS A 319 -1.79 2.16 6.81
N THR A 320 -2.23 3.07 7.66
CA THR A 320 -2.78 2.74 8.99
C THR A 320 -4.28 2.87 9.04
N LEU A 321 -4.92 1.91 9.69
CA LEU A 321 -6.38 1.87 9.89
C LEU A 321 -6.79 2.46 11.24
N GLY A 322 -5.85 2.58 12.18
CA GLY A 322 -5.99 3.39 13.40
C GLY A 322 -5.65 4.85 13.17
N GLY A 323 -5.75 5.65 14.24
CA GLY A 323 -5.44 7.08 14.21
C GLY A 323 -6.21 7.87 15.25
N LEU A 324 -6.36 9.17 15.01
CA LEU A 324 -7.17 10.07 15.83
C LEU A 324 -8.61 9.59 15.87
N GLN A 325 -9.13 9.39 17.08
CA GLN A 325 -10.51 9.00 17.30
C GLN A 325 -11.42 10.19 17.00
N THR A 326 -12.47 9.99 16.20
CA THR A 326 -13.47 11.03 15.91
C THR A 326 -14.89 10.53 16.10
N ASN A 327 -15.82 11.45 16.34
CA ASN A 327 -17.25 11.18 16.18
C ASN A 327 -17.68 11.23 14.69
N LEU A 328 -18.98 11.04 14.42
CA LEU A 328 -19.54 11.07 13.06
C LEU A 328 -19.47 12.45 12.38
N GLN A 329 -19.25 13.50 13.15
CA GLN A 329 -19.04 14.87 12.68
C GLN A 329 -17.55 15.17 12.43
N SER A 330 -16.68 14.14 12.50
CA SER A 330 -15.22 14.26 12.36
C SER A 330 -14.55 15.15 13.42
N GLN A 331 -15.23 15.40 14.54
CA GLN A 331 -14.64 16.06 15.70
C GLN A 331 -13.76 15.06 16.43
N VAL A 332 -12.53 15.47 16.74
CA VAL A 332 -11.59 14.64 17.51
C VAL A 332 -12.11 14.46 18.93
N LEU A 333 -11.92 13.26 19.48
CA LEU A 333 -12.26 12.96 20.86
C LEU A 333 -11.03 13.01 21.75
N GLN A 334 -11.24 13.34 23.01
CA GLN A 334 -10.25 13.22 24.09
C GLN A 334 -10.32 11.81 24.71
N PRO A 335 -9.33 11.37 25.51
CA PRO A 335 -9.33 10.05 26.15
C PRO A 335 -10.56 9.76 27.03
N ASN A 336 -11.22 10.79 27.57
CA ASN A 336 -12.46 10.68 28.33
C ASN A 336 -13.73 10.54 27.46
N GLY A 337 -13.58 10.43 26.13
CA GLY A 337 -14.67 10.33 25.16
C GLY A 337 -15.37 11.65 24.83
N GLN A 338 -14.99 12.77 25.45
CA GLN A 338 -15.55 14.09 25.14
C GLN A 338 -14.96 14.65 23.86
N VAL A 339 -15.73 15.54 23.21
CA VAL A 339 -15.25 16.27 22.03
C VAL A 339 -14.10 17.19 22.43
N PHE A 340 -13.00 17.12 21.68
CA PHE A 340 -11.93 18.11 21.71
C PHE A 340 -12.42 19.37 20.97
N PRO A 341 -12.74 20.47 21.67
CA PRO A 341 -13.36 21.63 21.04
C PRO A 341 -12.45 22.24 19.97
N GLY A 342 -13.00 22.52 18.79
CA GLY A 342 -12.26 23.14 17.67
C GLY A 342 -11.26 22.24 16.95
N LEU A 343 -11.10 20.96 17.33
CA LEU A 343 -10.19 20.03 16.66
C LEU A 343 -10.96 18.95 15.87
N TYR A 344 -10.61 18.81 14.60
CA TYR A 344 -11.21 17.87 13.66
C TYR A 344 -10.12 17.06 12.97
N ALA A 345 -10.46 15.87 12.48
CA ALA A 345 -9.54 15.04 11.72
C ALA A 345 -10.26 14.27 10.62
N ALA A 346 -9.60 14.06 9.48
CA ALA A 346 -10.19 13.38 8.33
C ALA A 346 -9.16 12.58 7.52
N GLY A 347 -9.61 11.50 6.88
CA GLY A 347 -8.76 10.58 6.12
C GLY A 347 -7.90 9.68 7.00
N GLU A 348 -6.75 9.25 6.48
CA GLU A 348 -5.92 8.21 7.11
C GLU A 348 -5.44 8.56 8.54
N VAL A 349 -5.19 9.85 8.82
CA VAL A 349 -4.81 10.30 10.17
C VAL A 349 -5.89 10.01 11.23
N ALA A 350 -7.14 9.84 10.79
CA ALA A 350 -8.30 9.47 11.59
C ALA A 350 -8.80 8.06 11.23
N GLY A 351 -7.92 7.16 10.79
CA GLY A 351 -8.31 5.80 10.39
C GLY A 351 -9.40 5.74 9.32
N PHE A 352 -9.42 6.71 8.40
CA PHE A 352 -10.41 6.90 7.33
C PHE A 352 -11.84 7.26 7.78
N GLY A 353 -12.02 7.74 9.02
CA GLY A 353 -13.30 8.29 9.49
C GLY A 353 -13.72 7.83 10.89
N GLY A 354 -12.83 7.93 11.88
CA GLY A 354 -13.15 7.64 13.29
C GLY A 354 -12.22 6.65 13.98
N GLY A 355 -11.04 6.41 13.42
CA GLY A 355 -9.99 5.59 14.01
C GLY A 355 -10.27 4.09 14.00
N GLY A 356 -11.33 3.62 13.32
CA GLY A 356 -11.68 2.20 13.34
C GLY A 356 -12.73 1.73 12.32
N VAL A 357 -13.10 2.56 11.34
CA VAL A 357 -14.19 2.26 10.39
C VAL A 357 -13.95 0.97 9.59
N HIS A 358 -12.69 0.62 9.36
CA HIS A 358 -12.29 -0.58 8.63
C HIS A 358 -12.05 -1.80 9.53
N GLY A 359 -12.25 -1.69 10.86
CA GLY A 359 -11.90 -2.78 11.77
C GLY A 359 -10.44 -3.19 11.61
N TYR A 360 -10.21 -4.51 11.51
CA TYR A 360 -8.89 -5.08 11.19
C TYR A 360 -8.68 -5.37 9.70
N ASN A 361 -9.75 -5.46 8.92
CA ASN A 361 -9.73 -5.83 7.51
C ASN A 361 -10.47 -4.76 6.70
N ALA A 362 -9.71 -3.95 5.98
CA ALA A 362 -10.29 -2.98 5.07
C ALA A 362 -10.78 -3.66 3.79
N LEU A 363 -11.80 -3.06 3.18
CA LEU A 363 -12.22 -3.42 1.82
C LEU A 363 -11.42 -2.56 0.83
N GLU A 364 -10.70 -3.20 -0.09
CA GLU A 364 -10.00 -2.48 -1.16
C GLU A 364 -10.96 -1.53 -1.90
N GLY A 365 -10.49 -0.32 -2.20
CA GLY A 365 -11.29 0.73 -2.83
C GLY A 365 -12.08 1.65 -1.88
N THR A 366 -12.17 1.34 -0.58
CA THR A 366 -12.95 2.17 0.37
C THR A 366 -12.19 3.33 1.00
N PHE A 367 -10.85 3.34 0.93
CA PHE A 367 -10.00 4.33 1.60
C PHE A 367 -10.25 5.77 1.11
N LEU A 368 -10.29 5.99 -0.21
CA LEU A 368 -10.49 7.33 -0.78
C LEU A 368 -11.85 7.91 -0.37
N THR A 369 -12.87 7.05 -0.39
CA THR A 369 -14.22 7.39 0.04
C THR A 369 -14.26 7.83 1.51
N GLY A 370 -13.52 7.12 2.39
CA GLY A 370 -13.35 7.52 3.78
C GLY A 370 -12.74 8.92 3.93
N CYS A 371 -11.69 9.23 3.15
CA CYS A 371 -11.11 10.59 3.12
C CYS A 371 -12.12 11.66 2.68
N ILE A 372 -12.87 11.42 1.60
CA ILE A 372 -13.81 12.39 1.05
C ILE A 372 -14.97 12.66 2.03
N PHE A 373 -15.57 11.60 2.57
CA PHE A 373 -16.73 11.76 3.44
C PHE A 373 -16.39 12.32 4.81
N SER A 374 -15.28 11.89 5.43
CA SER A 374 -14.83 12.51 6.69
C SER A 374 -14.43 13.98 6.48
N GLY A 375 -13.76 14.31 5.38
CA GLY A 375 -13.42 15.70 5.06
C GLY A 375 -14.67 16.57 4.88
N ARG A 376 -15.69 16.05 4.18
CA ARG A 376 -16.99 16.72 4.02
C ARG A 376 -17.70 16.88 5.36
N ALA A 377 -17.72 15.84 6.20
CA ALA A 377 -18.35 15.89 7.52
C ALA A 377 -17.69 16.94 8.43
N ALA A 378 -16.35 17.00 8.46
CA ALA A 378 -15.62 18.05 9.17
C ALA A 378 -16.03 19.44 8.66
N GLY A 379 -16.04 19.66 7.35
CA GLY A 379 -16.43 20.96 6.76
C GLY A 379 -17.85 21.40 7.17
N LEU A 380 -18.82 20.48 7.13
CA LEU A 380 -20.19 20.74 7.55
C LEU A 380 -20.30 21.02 9.05
N ALA A 381 -19.61 20.24 9.88
CA ALA A 381 -19.64 20.40 11.33
C ALA A 381 -19.06 21.75 11.76
N ILE A 382 -17.95 22.18 11.15
CA ILE A 382 -17.35 23.50 11.43
C ILE A 382 -18.28 24.61 10.94
N ALA A 383 -19.00 24.44 9.83
CA ALA A 383 -19.97 25.42 9.35
C ALA A 383 -21.20 25.55 10.28
N ALA A 384 -21.65 24.45 10.87
CA ALA A 384 -22.82 24.41 11.75
C ALA A 384 -22.50 24.82 13.21
N GLU A 385 -21.25 24.71 13.65
CA GLU A 385 -20.83 25.18 14.97
C GLU A 385 -21.04 26.70 15.05
N GLU A 386 -21.92 27.14 15.97
CA GLU A 386 -22.15 28.56 16.21
C GLU A 386 -20.82 29.25 16.52
N LYS A 387 -20.59 30.43 15.93
CA LYS A 387 -19.40 31.21 16.23
C LYS A 387 -19.39 31.46 17.74
N PRO A 388 -18.39 31.00 18.51
CA PRO A 388 -18.25 31.47 19.87
C PRO A 388 -18.20 32.99 19.79
N HIS A 389 -19.11 33.68 20.50
CA HIS A 389 -19.20 35.13 20.49
C HIS A 389 -17.80 35.70 20.72
N ALA A 390 -17.22 36.24 19.65
CA ALA A 390 -15.90 36.83 19.68
C ALA A 390 -15.99 38.11 20.53
N LYS A 391 -15.53 38.03 21.78
CA LYS A 391 -14.70 39.11 22.32
C LYS A 391 -13.28 38.81 21.81
N LEU A 392 -13.03 39.19 20.55
CA LEU A 392 -11.67 39.31 20.01
C LEU A 392 -11.06 40.61 20.53
#